data_AF-X1CME2-F1
#
_entry.id   AF-X1CME2-F1
#
_cell.length_a   1.000
_cell.length_b   1.000
_cell.length_c   1.000
_cell.angle_alpha   90.00
_cell.angle_beta   90.00
_cell.angle_gamma   90.00
#
_symmetry.space_group_name_H-M   'P 1'
#
loop_
_entity.id
_entity.type
_entity.pdbx_description
1 polymer ?
#
loop_
_entity_poly.entity_id
_entity_poly.type
_entity_poly.pdbx_seq_one_letter_code
_entity_poly.pdbx_strand_id
1 'polypeptide(L)'
;IGDDVKSQLGATIVHRVLANLFKSRGVKLERTYQLNTGGNTDFLNMLNRTRLVSKKESKTESVQSQLLEERLEKENIHIGPSDWVAWQKDNKIGFIRMEGKLFGDIPMNLELRLSVEDSPNSGGVVIDAVFFGWFFFIR
;
A
#
# COMPACT_ATOMS: atom_id res chain seq x y z
N ILE A 1 -1.21 21.12 1.38
CA ILE A 1 -2.32 20.26 1.86
C ILE A 1 -2.76 19.45 0.65
N GLY A 2 -2.25 18.22 0.54
CA GLY A 2 -2.28 17.43 -0.69
C GLY A 2 -3.37 16.38 -0.66
N ASP A 3 -4.02 16.24 -1.81
CA ASP A 3 -5.23 15.49 -2.15
C ASP A 3 -5.05 13.95 -2.13
N ASP A 4 -4.43 13.42 -1.08
CA ASP A 4 -4.25 11.97 -0.89
C ASP A 4 -4.57 11.63 0.57
N VAL A 5 -5.86 11.53 0.85
CA VAL A 5 -6.34 11.07 2.16
C VAL A 5 -5.89 9.62 2.33
N LYS A 6 -4.80 9.43 3.08
CA LYS A 6 -4.29 8.10 3.42
C LYS A 6 -5.38 7.38 4.20
N SER A 7 -5.81 6.22 3.73
CA SER A 7 -6.78 5.41 4.48
C SER A 7 -6.19 4.98 5.83
N GLN A 8 -7.01 4.87 6.89
CA GLN A 8 -6.53 4.48 8.23
C GLN A 8 -5.79 3.12 8.21
N LEU A 9 -6.33 2.12 7.51
CA LEU A 9 -5.69 0.83 7.27
C LEU A 9 -5.83 0.40 5.81
N GLY A 10 -4.74 0.47 5.04
CA GLY A 10 -4.72 0.09 3.63
C GLY A 10 -3.57 -0.86 3.28
N ALA A 11 -3.64 -1.47 2.08
CA ALA A 11 -2.62 -2.40 1.62
C ALA A 11 -1.20 -1.79 1.65
N THR A 12 -1.06 -0.51 1.27
CA THR A 12 0.24 0.17 1.24
C THR A 12 0.85 0.34 2.64
N ILE A 13 0.07 0.71 3.67
CA ILE A 13 0.61 0.87 5.02
C ILE A 13 0.97 -0.48 5.63
N VAL A 14 0.15 -1.51 5.41
CA VAL A 14 0.44 -2.88 5.84
C VAL A 14 1.73 -3.38 5.20
N HIS A 15 1.85 -3.22 3.87
CA HIS A 15 3.03 -3.61 3.14
C HIS A 15 4.29 -2.91 3.67
N ARG A 16 4.21 -1.59 3.89
CA ARG A 16 5.32 -0.81 4.44
C ARG A 16 5.75 -1.30 5.82
N VAL A 17 4.79 -1.60 6.70
CA VAL A 17 5.06 -2.12 8.05
C VAL A 17 5.71 -3.50 7.98
N LEU A 18 5.22 -4.38 7.11
CA LEU A 18 5.81 -5.72 6.93
C LEU A 18 7.21 -5.66 6.32
N ALA A 19 7.45 -4.79 5.34
CA ALA A 19 8.78 -4.60 4.75
C ALA A 19 9.79 -4.10 5.79
N ASN A 20 9.38 -3.14 6.63
CA ASN A 20 10.21 -2.69 7.76
C ASN A 20 10.41 -3.79 8.81
N LEU A 21 9.39 -4.62 9.07
CA LEU A 21 9.51 -5.76 9.98
C LEU A 21 10.55 -6.78 9.47
N PHE A 22 10.50 -7.14 8.19
CA PHE A 22 11.47 -8.04 7.55
C PHE A 22 12.89 -7.55 7.78
N LYS A 23 13.13 -6.27 7.45
CA LYS A 23 14.41 -5.61 7.71
C LYS A 23 14.82 -5.67 9.19
N SER A 24 13.92 -5.29 10.11
CA SER A 24 14.23 -5.27 11.55
C SER A 24 14.55 -6.65 12.13
N ARG A 25 14.13 -7.72 11.45
CA ARG A 25 14.36 -9.12 11.82
C ARG A 25 15.49 -9.78 11.02
N GLY A 26 16.19 -9.02 10.16
CA GLY A 26 17.26 -9.55 9.31
C GLY A 26 16.78 -10.46 8.18
N VAL A 27 15.49 -10.37 7.81
CA VAL A 27 14.93 -11.09 6.67
C VAL A 27 15.20 -10.27 5.41
N LYS A 28 15.94 -10.84 4.48
CA LYS A 28 16.20 -10.21 3.18
C LYS A 28 14.97 -10.34 2.30
N LEU A 29 14.36 -9.23 1.91
CA LEU A 29 13.30 -9.22 0.91
C LEU A 29 13.92 -9.35 -0.48
N GLU A 30 13.44 -10.28 -1.30
CA GLU A 30 13.95 -10.52 -2.66
C GLU A 30 12.95 -10.12 -3.73
N ARG A 31 11.65 -10.36 -3.50
CA ARG A 31 10.58 -10.02 -4.44
C ARG A 31 9.32 -9.61 -3.71
N THR A 32 8.57 -8.68 -4.28
CA THR A 32 7.27 -8.32 -3.74
C THR A 32 6.30 -7.78 -4.79
N TYR A 33 5.02 -8.02 -4.57
CA TYR A 33 3.98 -7.27 -5.24
C TYR A 33 2.90 -6.80 -4.27
N GLN A 34 2.22 -5.73 -4.67
CA GLN A 34 0.95 -5.29 -4.10
C GLN A 34 -0.03 -5.05 -5.23
N LEU A 35 -1.07 -5.85 -5.27
CA LEU A 35 -2.15 -5.77 -6.24
C LEU A 35 -3.41 -5.24 -5.56
N ASN A 36 -4.08 -4.27 -6.16
CA ASN A 36 -5.30 -3.69 -5.58
C ASN A 36 -6.45 -3.72 -6.60
N THR A 37 -7.60 -4.24 -6.19
CA THR A 37 -8.83 -4.23 -6.97
C THR A 37 -9.96 -3.55 -6.19
N GLY A 38 -10.91 -2.97 -6.92
CA GLY A 38 -12.14 -2.42 -6.38
C GLY A 38 -13.17 -2.20 -7.49
N GLY A 39 -14.42 -1.92 -7.11
CA GLY A 39 -15.53 -1.74 -8.05
C GLY A 39 -16.07 -0.32 -8.14
N ASN A 40 -15.57 0.62 -7.33
CA ASN A 40 -16.00 2.01 -7.36
C ASN A 40 -15.41 2.77 -8.56
N THR A 41 -15.91 3.98 -8.78
CA THR A 41 -15.51 4.81 -9.92
C THR A 41 -14.06 5.29 -9.83
N ASP A 42 -13.44 5.35 -8.64
CA ASP A 42 -12.00 5.64 -8.51
C ASP A 42 -11.17 4.54 -9.16
N PHE A 43 -11.50 3.26 -8.93
CA PHE A 43 -10.82 2.13 -9.60
C PHE A 43 -11.06 2.11 -11.11
N LEU A 44 -12.25 2.49 -11.58
CA LEU A 44 -12.52 2.62 -13.01
C LEU A 44 -11.66 3.72 -13.63
N ASN A 45 -11.56 4.88 -12.96
CA ASN A 45 -10.71 5.98 -13.39
C ASN A 45 -9.22 5.62 -13.35
N MET A 46 -8.82 4.73 -12.45
CA MET A 46 -7.46 4.21 -12.36
C MET A 46 -7.07 3.30 -13.53
N LEU A 47 -7.99 2.74 -14.32
CA LEU A 47 -7.63 2.01 -15.55
C LEU A 47 -6.97 2.90 -16.61
N ASN A 48 -7.14 4.22 -16.51
CA ASN A 48 -6.50 5.17 -17.40
C ASN A 48 -4.99 5.28 -17.10
N ARG A 49 -4.19 4.60 -17.91
CA ARG A 49 -2.73 4.45 -17.76
C ARG A 49 -1.96 5.76 -17.61
N THR A 50 -2.46 6.86 -18.19
CA THR A 50 -1.78 8.17 -18.15
C THR A 50 -1.78 8.77 -16.74
N ARG A 51 -2.78 8.45 -15.89
CA ARG A 51 -2.84 8.91 -14.49
C ARG A 51 -2.16 7.95 -13.50
N LEU A 52 -1.73 6.77 -13.96
CA LEU A 52 -1.17 5.73 -13.09
C LEU A 52 0.31 5.90 -12.79
N VAL A 53 1.06 6.61 -13.63
CA VAL A 53 2.52 6.70 -13.50
C VAL A 53 2.92 7.28 -12.15
N SER A 54 2.35 8.44 -11.79
CA SER A 54 2.65 9.12 -10.52
C SER A 54 2.19 8.32 -9.29
N LYS A 55 1.00 7.69 -9.33
CA LYS A 55 0.50 6.83 -8.24
C LYS A 55 1.32 5.55 -8.08
N LYS A 56 1.83 4.98 -9.18
CA LYS A 56 2.70 3.80 -9.14
C LYS A 56 4.05 4.17 -8.54
N GLU A 57 4.65 5.27 -8.96
CA GLU A 57 5.93 5.77 -8.43
C GLU A 57 5.83 6.05 -6.93
N SER A 58 4.83 6.82 -6.49
CA SER A 58 4.69 7.20 -5.08
C SER A 58 4.46 5.98 -4.16
N LYS A 59 3.65 5.01 -4.59
CA LYS A 59 3.40 3.78 -3.81
C LYS A 59 4.61 2.85 -3.81
N THR A 60 5.29 2.72 -4.95
CA THR A 60 6.53 1.92 -5.04
C THR A 60 7.57 2.49 -4.08
N GLU A 61 7.80 3.80 -4.12
CA GLU A 61 8.78 4.46 -3.24
C GLU A 61 8.42 4.34 -1.76
N SER A 62 7.12 4.32 -1.42
CA SER A 62 6.69 4.15 -0.03
C SER A 62 7.14 2.83 0.60
N VAL A 63 7.31 1.78 -0.20
CA VAL A 63 7.85 0.48 0.24
C VAL A 63 9.37 0.45 0.06
N GLN A 64 9.88 0.96 -1.06
CA GLN A 64 11.31 0.92 -1.37
C GLN A 64 12.17 1.72 -0.39
N SER A 65 11.64 2.86 0.08
CA SER A 65 12.28 3.67 1.12
C SER A 65 12.49 2.92 2.44
N GLN A 66 11.77 1.82 2.71
CA GLN A 66 11.99 1.02 3.93
C GLN A 66 13.25 0.16 3.84
N LEU A 67 13.63 -0.24 2.62
CA LEU A 67 14.76 -1.14 2.35
C LEU A 67 16.12 -0.42 2.36
N LEU A 68 16.13 0.92 2.39
CA LEU A 68 17.32 1.78 2.40
C LEU A 68 18.41 1.38 1.39
N GLU A 69 19.41 0.60 1.84
CA GLU A 69 20.61 0.24 1.10
C GLU A 69 20.38 -0.92 0.10
N GLU A 70 19.39 -1.79 0.35
CA GLU A 70 19.06 -2.94 -0.52
C GLU A 70 17.76 -2.69 -1.29
N ARG A 71 17.77 -1.70 -2.18
CA ARG A 71 16.61 -1.46 -3.06
C ARG A 71 16.42 -2.66 -4.00
N LEU A 72 15.18 -3.11 -4.14
CA LEU A 72 14.86 -4.14 -5.14
C LEU A 72 14.95 -3.55 -6.55
N GLU A 73 15.44 -4.39 -7.46
CA GLU A 73 15.37 -4.14 -8.90
C GLU A 73 13.93 -3.97 -9.37
N LYS A 74 13.74 -3.21 -10.45
CA LYS A 74 12.42 -2.84 -10.98
C LYS A 74 11.57 -4.07 -11.36
N GLU A 75 12.19 -5.17 -11.81
CA GLU A 75 11.48 -6.41 -12.12
C GLU A 75 11.00 -7.16 -10.86
N ASN A 76 11.61 -6.92 -9.71
CA ASN A 76 11.35 -7.63 -8.45
C ASN A 76 10.34 -6.91 -7.55
N ILE A 77 9.84 -5.74 -7.97
CA ILE A 77 8.81 -4.98 -7.25
C ILE A 77 7.67 -4.56 -8.17
N HIS A 78 6.44 -4.87 -7.77
CA HIS A 78 5.24 -4.46 -8.50
C HIS A 78 4.16 -3.92 -7.56
N ILE A 79 3.99 -2.60 -7.50
CA ILE A 79 3.00 -1.96 -6.62
C ILE A 79 2.11 -1.03 -7.43
N GLY A 80 0.80 -1.24 -7.39
CA GLY A 80 -0.13 -0.36 -8.10
C GLY A 80 -1.60 -0.79 -8.02
N PRO A 81 -2.51 0.01 -8.58
CA PRO A 81 -3.85 -0.45 -8.94
C PRO A 81 -3.73 -1.55 -9.98
N SER A 82 -4.51 -2.61 -9.82
CA SER A 82 -4.37 -3.81 -10.64
C SER A 82 -5.56 -4.02 -11.54
N ASP A 83 -6.77 -3.80 -11.05
CA ASP A 83 -7.96 -3.98 -11.86
C ASP A 83 -9.21 -3.30 -11.28
N TRP A 84 -10.24 -3.19 -12.12
CA TRP A 84 -11.59 -2.83 -11.74
C TRP A 84 -12.50 -4.06 -11.81
N VAL A 85 -13.22 -4.33 -10.73
CA VAL A 85 -14.10 -5.51 -10.62
C VAL A 85 -15.49 -5.05 -10.18
N ALA A 86 -16.43 -5.01 -11.13
CA ALA A 86 -17.76 -4.41 -10.95
C ALA A 86 -18.49 -4.82 -9.66
N TRP A 87 -18.50 -6.12 -9.35
CA TRP A 87 -19.24 -6.64 -8.21
C TRP A 87 -18.57 -6.36 -6.85
N GLN A 88 -17.32 -5.87 -6.83
CA GLN A 88 -16.64 -5.48 -5.60
C GLN A 88 -17.20 -4.17 -5.02
N LYS A 89 -17.89 -3.34 -5.82
CA LYS A 89 -18.44 -2.03 -5.37
C LYS A 89 -17.38 -1.23 -4.59
N ASP A 90 -17.68 -0.74 -3.38
CA ASP A 90 -16.74 0.01 -2.55
C ASP A 90 -15.80 -0.87 -1.70
N ASN A 91 -15.91 -2.19 -1.81
CA ASN A 91 -14.97 -3.10 -1.17
C ASN A 91 -13.68 -3.18 -1.98
N LYS A 92 -12.61 -2.67 -1.38
CA LYS A 92 -11.26 -2.72 -1.92
C LYS A 92 -10.54 -3.94 -1.40
N ILE A 93 -9.99 -4.72 -2.33
CA ILE A 93 -9.20 -5.91 -2.02
C ILE A 93 -7.75 -5.63 -2.39
N GLY A 94 -6.86 -5.80 -1.41
CA GLY A 94 -5.41 -5.71 -1.58
C GLY A 94 -4.76 -7.08 -1.39
N PHE A 95 -3.98 -7.51 -2.36
CA PHE A 95 -3.11 -8.68 -2.25
C PHE A 95 -1.67 -8.21 -2.11
N ILE A 96 -0.97 -8.70 -1.10
CA ILE A 96 0.45 -8.43 -0.87
C ILE A 96 1.16 -9.78 -0.87
N ARG A 97 2.21 -9.89 -1.67
CA ARG A 97 3.14 -11.02 -1.62
C ARG A 97 4.54 -10.51 -1.33
N MET A 98 5.23 -11.16 -0.42
CA MET A 98 6.61 -10.85 -0.06
C MET A 98 7.41 -12.15 0.00
N GLU A 99 8.45 -12.23 -0.80
CA GLU A 99 9.37 -13.36 -0.83
C GLU A 99 10.71 -12.90 -0.29
N GLY A 100 11.29 -13.70 0.59
CA GLY A 100 12.56 -13.36 1.21
C GLY A 100 13.34 -14.56 1.70
N LYS A 101 14.46 -14.28 2.35
CA LYS A 101 15.34 -15.28 2.96
C LYS A 101 15.51 -15.00 4.44
N LEU A 102 15.32 -16.05 5.23
CA LEU A 102 15.61 -16.10 6.65
C LEU A 102 17.11 -16.37 6.88
N PHE A 103 17.50 -16.46 8.14
CA PHE A 103 18.84 -16.90 8.53
C PHE A 103 19.19 -18.26 7.89
N GLY A 104 20.41 -18.37 7.37
CA GLY A 104 20.89 -19.56 6.66
C GLY A 104 20.33 -19.70 5.24
N ASP A 105 19.95 -18.60 4.59
CA ASP A 105 19.40 -18.55 3.23
C ASP A 105 18.12 -19.40 3.04
N ILE A 106 17.41 -19.68 4.13
CA ILE A 106 16.17 -20.46 4.07
C ILE A 106 15.08 -19.59 3.42
N PRO A 107 14.48 -20.03 2.29
CA PRO A 107 13.47 -19.26 1.60
C PRO A 107 12.19 -19.15 2.43
N MET A 108 11.54 -18.00 2.37
CA MET A 108 10.23 -17.76 2.95
C MET A 108 9.32 -17.01 1.98
N ASN A 109 8.02 -17.24 2.13
CA ASN A 109 6.98 -16.55 1.37
C ASN A 109 5.85 -16.11 2.30
N LEU A 110 5.39 -14.88 2.13
CA LEU A 110 4.24 -14.30 2.82
C LEU A 110 3.22 -13.87 1.78
N GLU A 111 1.98 -14.31 1.95
CA GLU A 111 0.83 -13.81 1.20
C GLU A 111 -0.20 -13.25 2.16
N LEU A 112 -0.69 -12.06 1.86
CA LEU A 112 -1.71 -11.37 2.64
C LEU A 112 -2.81 -10.86 1.73
N ARG A 113 -4.06 -11.10 2.13
CA ARG A 113 -5.23 -10.50 1.51
C ARG A 113 -5.94 -9.59 2.52
N LEU A 114 -6.06 -8.32 2.16
CA LEU A 114 -6.79 -7.31 2.91
C LEU A 114 -8.09 -6.97 2.17
N SER A 115 -9.22 -6.93 2.87
CA SER A 115 -10.52 -6.47 2.34
C SER A 115 -11.00 -5.34 3.23
N VAL A 116 -11.19 -4.16 2.66
CA VAL A 116 -11.60 -2.96 3.39
C VAL A 116 -12.60 -2.17 2.56
N GLU A 117 -13.53 -1.50 3.22
CA GLU A 117 -14.43 -0.55 2.55
C GLU A 117 -13.67 0.78 2.32
N ASP A 118 -13.57 1.23 1.08
CA ASP A 118 -12.63 2.30 0.68
C ASP A 118 -13.08 3.69 1.14
N SER A 119 -14.39 3.99 1.05
CA SER A 119 -14.95 5.30 1.41
C SER A 119 -14.87 5.61 2.91
N PRO A 120 -15.28 4.71 3.84
CA PRO A 120 -15.18 4.98 5.28
C PRO A 120 -13.73 5.03 5.77
N ASN A 121 -12.87 4.18 5.22
CA ASN A 121 -11.47 4.07 5.60
C ASN A 121 -10.66 5.31 5.19
N SER A 122 -11.07 5.98 4.11
CA SER A 122 -10.53 7.27 3.71
C SER A 122 -11.16 8.41 4.52
N GLY A 123 -12.48 8.36 4.80
CA GLY A 123 -13.17 9.38 5.60
C GLY A 123 -12.68 9.52 7.06
N GLY A 124 -12.25 8.42 7.70
CA GLY A 124 -11.76 8.42 9.09
C GLY A 124 -10.54 9.32 9.32
N VAL A 125 -9.64 9.44 8.33
CA VAL A 125 -8.45 10.30 8.45
C VAL A 125 -8.76 11.78 8.33
N VAL A 126 -9.85 12.15 7.65
CA VAL A 126 -10.31 13.56 7.59
C VAL A 126 -10.86 13.99 8.95
N ILE A 127 -11.58 13.12 9.65
CA ILE A 127 -12.11 13.41 10.99
C ILE A 127 -10.98 13.53 12.02
N ASP A 128 -10.00 12.62 12.01
CA ASP A 128 -8.85 12.69 12.92
C ASP A 128 -7.99 13.95 12.68
N ALA A 129 -7.81 14.37 11.43
CA ALA A 129 -7.09 15.60 11.09
C ALA A 129 -7.83 16.87 11.55
N VAL A 130 -9.17 16.88 11.50
CA VAL A 130 -10.00 17.99 12.00
C VAL A 130 -9.94 18.07 13.53
N PHE A 131 -9.98 16.94 14.24
CA PHE A 131 -9.83 16.92 15.70
C PHE A 131 -8.45 17.38 16.16
N PHE A 132 -7.38 16.97 15.48
CA PHE A 132 -6.01 17.45 15.78
C PHE A 132 -5.83 18.94 15.48
N GLY A 133 -6.43 19.44 14.40
CA GLY A 133 -6.39 20.87 14.04
C GLY A 133 -7.13 21.77 15.02
N TRP A 134 -8.27 21.32 15.54
CA TRP A 134 -9.04 22.05 16.55
C TRP A 134 -8.30 22.14 17.90
N PHE A 135 -7.60 21.08 18.30
CA PHE A 135 -6.80 21.08 19.54
C PHE A 135 -5.63 22.09 19.51
N PHE A 136 -5.09 22.40 18.33
CA PHE A 136 -4.04 23.41 18.16
C PHE A 136 -4.55 24.86 18.11
N PHE A 137 -5.83 25.08 17.79
CA PHE A 137 -6.43 26.41 17.70
C PHE A 137 -7.01 26.92 19.03
N ILE A 138 -7.12 26.06 20.04
CA ILE A 138 -7.71 26.36 21.36
C ILE A 138 -6.62 26.36 22.47
N ARG A 139 -5.33 26.42 22.11
CA ARG A 139 -4.23 26.75 23.04
C ARG A 139 -3.58 28.07 22.69
#